data_AF-A0A377JU79-F1
#
_entry.id   AF-A0A377JU79-F1
#
_cell.length_a   1.000
_cell.length_b   1.000
_cell.length_c   1.000
_cell.angle_alpha   90.00
_cell.angle_beta   90.00
_cell.angle_gamma   90.00
#
_symmetry.space_group_name_H-M   'P 1'
#
loop_
_entity.id
_entity.type
_entity.pdbx_description
1 polymer ?
#
loop_
_entity_poly.entity_id
_entity_poly.type
_entity_poly.pdbx_seq_one_letter_code
_entity_poly.pdbx_strand_id
1 'polypeptide(L)'
;MGFGDFAMGYLLGQSFSGPNHIPDGNAPYSEWSAQAKKDFQKICDEAYWREWDRACKKKAIERLRNPNDTLNLLTLNHQPIYEGISRERQAVLIESGELKIVVQTQGAKPIASSMWVDDSREEAQNPTYRKLKAINLKEIEQGIARVII
;
A
#
# COMPACT_ATOMS: atom_id res chain seq x y z
N MET A 1 16.41 7.19 23.22
CA MET A 1 15.63 6.05 23.76
C MET A 1 14.16 6.37 23.48
N GLY A 2 13.50 5.91 22.43
CA GLY A 2 13.61 4.66 21.67
C GLY A 2 12.24 4.00 21.61
N PHE A 3 11.16 4.78 21.41
CA PHE A 3 9.78 4.26 21.33
C PHE A 3 9.56 3.35 20.11
N GLY A 4 10.50 3.35 19.15
CA GLY A 4 10.51 2.47 17.97
C GLY A 4 11.00 1.05 18.25
N ASP A 5 11.92 0.84 19.20
CA ASP A 5 12.51 -0.49 19.45
C ASP A 5 11.52 -1.42 20.18
N PHE A 6 10.68 -0.87 21.07
CA PHE A 6 9.73 -1.66 21.84
C PHE A 6 8.50 -2.10 21.01
N ALA A 7 8.07 -1.26 20.04
CA ALA A 7 6.97 -1.59 19.13
C ALA A 7 7.37 -2.65 18.09
N MET A 8 8.61 -2.61 17.62
CA MET A 8 9.14 -3.60 16.67
C MET A 8 9.29 -4.98 17.30
N GLY A 9 9.72 -5.08 18.56
CA GLY A 9 9.77 -6.35 19.28
C GLY A 9 8.39 -7.00 19.47
N TYR A 10 7.33 -6.20 19.58
CA TYR A 10 5.96 -6.70 19.74
C TYR A 10 5.30 -7.11 18.40
N LEU A 11 5.64 -6.43 17.30
CA LEU A 11 5.24 -6.81 15.93
C LEU A 11 5.96 -8.07 15.43
N LEU A 12 7.19 -8.31 15.88
CA LEU A 12 8.02 -9.47 15.54
C LEU A 12 7.77 -10.69 16.46
N GLY A 13 6.73 -10.63 17.30
CA GLY A 13 6.31 -11.72 18.16
C GLY A 13 5.85 -12.94 17.34
N GLN A 14 6.79 -13.89 17.19
CA GLN A 14 6.65 -15.30 16.83
C GLN A 14 7.37 -15.72 15.53
N SER A 15 8.50 -16.42 15.76
CA SER A 15 9.01 -17.54 14.96
C SER A 15 9.81 -17.21 13.70
N PHE A 16 11.05 -16.74 13.87
CA PHE A 16 12.08 -16.94 12.85
C PHE A 16 12.74 -18.32 13.05
N SER A 17 12.10 -19.37 12.51
CA SER A 17 12.76 -20.64 12.25
C SER A 17 12.90 -20.83 10.75
N GLY A 18 14.01 -20.34 10.19
CA GLY A 18 14.35 -20.52 8.77
C GLY A 18 15.82 -20.16 8.50
N PRO A 19 16.53 -20.96 7.68
CA PRO A 19 17.97 -21.11 7.80
C PRO A 19 18.69 -20.10 6.89
N ASN A 20 19.33 -19.11 7.51
CA ASN A 20 20.71 -18.69 7.23
C ASN A 20 20.97 -17.32 7.89
N HIS A 21 21.75 -17.35 8.97
CA HIS A 21 22.52 -16.21 9.47
C HIS A 21 21.74 -15.00 10.02
N ILE A 22 20.67 -15.23 10.78
CA ILE A 22 20.48 -14.41 11.98
C ILE A 22 21.43 -15.03 13.01
N PRO A 23 22.43 -14.31 13.54
CA PRO A 23 23.23 -14.84 14.64
C PRO A 23 22.25 -15.32 15.70
N ASP A 24 22.42 -16.55 16.21
CA ASP A 24 21.73 -17.03 17.41
C ASP A 24 21.53 -15.83 18.34
N GLY A 25 20.30 -15.59 18.79
CA GLY A 25 19.81 -14.34 19.43
C GLY A 25 20.56 -13.86 20.69
N ASN A 26 21.80 -14.31 20.90
CA ASN A 26 22.77 -13.95 21.91
C ASN A 26 23.73 -12.82 21.50
N ALA A 27 23.89 -12.49 20.21
CA ALA A 27 24.79 -11.40 19.79
C ALA A 27 24.02 -10.07 19.68
N PRO A 28 24.41 -9.01 20.42
CA PRO A 28 23.76 -7.71 20.34
C PRO A 28 23.89 -7.13 18.92
N TYR A 29 22.89 -6.35 18.48
CA TYR A 29 22.85 -5.75 17.14
C TYR A 29 24.14 -4.98 16.76
N SER A 30 24.86 -4.43 17.75
CA SER A 30 26.17 -3.78 17.57
C SER A 30 27.20 -4.70 16.90
N GLU A 31 27.18 -5.99 17.24
CA GLU A 31 28.14 -7.02 16.82
C GLU A 31 27.76 -7.70 15.50
N TRP A 32 26.60 -7.38 14.94
CA TRP A 32 26.18 -7.94 13.65
C TRP A 32 27.04 -7.41 12.51
N SER A 33 27.31 -8.28 11.54
CA SER A 33 27.98 -7.92 10.29
C SER A 33 27.16 -6.85 9.55
N ALA A 34 27.84 -6.03 8.75
CA ALA A 34 27.17 -5.01 7.94
C ALA A 34 26.11 -5.60 6.99
N GLN A 35 26.34 -6.83 6.51
CA GLN A 35 25.39 -7.54 5.66
C GLN A 35 24.14 -7.97 6.44
N ALA A 36 24.31 -8.59 7.62
CA ALA A 36 23.18 -8.98 8.47
C ALA A 36 22.32 -7.79 8.89
N LYS A 37 22.93 -6.63 9.17
CA LYS A 37 22.21 -5.38 9.44
C LYS A 37 21.37 -4.92 8.25
N LYS A 38 21.92 -4.96 7.03
CA LYS A 38 21.18 -4.62 5.81
C LYS A 38 20.01 -5.57 5.53
N ASP A 39 20.24 -6.87 5.71
CA ASP A 39 19.21 -7.89 5.48
C ASP A 39 18.07 -7.76 6.49
N PHE A 40 18.40 -7.50 7.76
CA PHE A 40 17.41 -7.23 8.80
C PHE A 40 16.62 -5.94 8.54
N GLN A 41 17.31 -4.86 8.13
CA GLN A 41 16.64 -3.61 7.74
C GLN A 41 15.65 -3.84 6.60
N LYS A 42 16.04 -4.62 5.59
CA LYS A 42 15.17 -4.99 4.48
C LYS A 42 13.94 -5.78 4.95
N ILE A 43 14.10 -6.76 5.84
CA ILE A 43 12.98 -7.51 6.43
C ILE A 43 12.04 -6.58 7.20
N CYS A 44 12.59 -5.67 8.00
CA CYS A 44 11.81 -4.69 8.75
C CYS A 44 11.06 -3.73 7.82
N ASP A 45 11.69 -3.26 6.75
CA ASP A 45 11.05 -2.40 5.74
C ASP A 45 9.92 -3.15 5.02
N GLU A 46 10.15 -4.41 4.62
CA GLU A 46 9.12 -5.25 4.01
C GLU A 46 7.93 -5.49 4.95
N ALA A 47 8.21 -5.78 6.23
CA ALA A 47 7.18 -5.95 7.25
C ALA A 47 6.39 -4.66 7.50
N TYR A 48 7.09 -3.52 7.59
CA TYR A 48 6.48 -2.20 7.73
C TYR A 48 5.53 -1.92 6.58
N TRP A 49 5.99 -2.06 5.33
CA TRP A 49 5.17 -1.78 4.16
C TRP A 49 3.98 -2.73 4.05
N ARG A 50 4.12 -3.98 4.46
CA ARG A 50 3.02 -4.95 4.48
C ARG A 50 1.92 -4.55 5.46
N GLU A 51 2.27 -4.15 6.68
CA GLU A 51 1.28 -3.69 7.66
C GLU A 51 0.67 -2.34 7.25
N TRP A 52 1.47 -1.45 6.67
CA TRP A 52 0.99 -0.18 6.12
C TRP A 52 -0.02 -0.41 4.98
N ASP A 53 0.31 -1.25 4.00
CA ASP A 53 -0.57 -1.62 2.88
C ASP A 53 -1.90 -2.20 3.41
N ARG A 54 -1.83 -3.12 4.38
CA ARG A 54 -3.02 -3.70 5.04
C ARG A 54 -3.88 -2.62 5.72
N ALA A 55 -3.26 -1.74 6.50
CA ALA A 55 -3.96 -0.68 7.22
C ALA A 55 -4.63 0.31 6.26
N CYS A 56 -3.92 0.73 5.21
CA CYS A 56 -4.43 1.62 4.18
C CYS A 56 -5.59 0.98 3.40
N LYS A 57 -5.47 -0.28 2.98
CA LYS A 57 -6.55 -1.03 2.32
C LYS A 57 -7.80 -1.09 3.19
N LYS A 58 -7.64 -1.48 4.46
CA LYS A 58 -8.74 -1.56 5.43
C LYS A 58 -9.44 -0.21 5.61
N LYS A 59 -8.67 0.88 5.78
CA LYS A 59 -9.24 2.21 5.96
C LYS A 59 -9.92 2.74 4.70
N ALA A 60 -9.36 2.46 3.52
CA ALA A 60 -9.98 2.84 2.25
C ALA A 60 -11.35 2.17 2.07
N ILE A 61 -11.45 0.87 2.33
CA ILE A 61 -12.71 0.12 2.29
C ILE A 61 -13.72 0.69 3.29
N GLU A 62 -13.31 0.90 4.55
CA GLU A 62 -14.16 1.49 5.59
C GLU A 62 -14.75 2.84 5.14
N ARG A 63 -13.93 3.71 4.54
CA ARG A 63 -14.36 5.02 4.04
C ARG A 63 -15.27 4.93 2.83
N LEU A 64 -15.01 4.02 1.88
CA LEU A 64 -15.86 3.79 0.72
C LEU A 64 -17.27 3.33 1.13
N ARG A 65 -17.35 2.48 2.16
CA ARG A 65 -18.62 1.97 2.71
C ARG A 65 -19.34 2.98 3.62
N ASN A 66 -18.64 4.00 4.11
CA ASN A 66 -19.25 5.00 4.99
C ASN A 66 -20.13 5.96 4.16
N PRO A 67 -21.45 6.05 4.42
CA PRO A 67 -22.34 6.94 3.68
C PRO A 67 -21.96 8.42 3.84
N ASN A 68 -21.35 8.80 4.96
CA ASN A 68 -20.98 10.18 5.30
C ASN A 68 -19.59 10.60 4.80
N ASP A 69 -18.81 9.67 4.24
CA ASP A 69 -17.51 10.02 3.64
C ASP A 69 -17.71 10.48 2.19
N THR A 70 -16.68 11.09 1.60
CA THR A 70 -16.67 11.54 0.20
C THR A 70 -15.57 10.87 -0.63
N LEU A 71 -14.83 9.92 -0.04
CA LEU A 71 -13.79 9.17 -0.72
C LEU A 71 -14.32 8.49 -1.98
N ASN A 72 -13.69 8.76 -3.11
CA ASN A 72 -13.94 8.08 -4.37
C ASN A 72 -12.60 7.92 -5.12
N LEU A 73 -12.20 6.67 -5.35
CA LEU A 73 -10.87 6.33 -5.87
C LEU A 73 -10.82 6.29 -7.40
N LEU A 74 -11.99 6.25 -8.07
CA LEU A 74 -12.13 6.36 -9.52
C LEU A 74 -12.53 7.79 -9.90
N THR A 75 -11.71 8.76 -9.48
CA THR A 75 -11.90 10.17 -9.79
C THR A 75 -10.70 10.75 -10.51
N LEU A 76 -10.95 11.75 -11.37
CA LEU A 76 -9.93 12.62 -11.94
C LEU A 76 -10.38 14.07 -11.75
N ASN A 77 -9.50 14.91 -11.20
CA ASN A 77 -9.83 16.31 -10.85
C ASN A 77 -11.09 16.43 -9.97
N HIS A 78 -11.24 15.53 -8.98
CA HIS A 78 -12.39 15.44 -8.09
C HIS A 78 -13.74 15.12 -8.76
N GLN A 79 -13.73 14.75 -10.04
CA GLN A 79 -14.92 14.30 -10.77
C GLN A 79 -14.91 12.77 -10.89
N PRO A 80 -16.02 12.07 -10.62
CA PRO A 80 -16.14 10.64 -10.87
C PRO A 80 -15.88 10.31 -12.35
N ILE A 81 -15.08 9.29 -12.61
CA ILE A 81 -14.81 8.83 -13.98
C ILE A 81 -16.00 8.00 -14.52
N TYR A 82 -16.67 7.28 -13.63
CA TYR A 82 -17.81 6.43 -13.96
C TYR A 82 -19.00 6.81 -13.09
N GLU A 83 -20.12 7.20 -13.70
CA GLU A 83 -21.37 7.49 -12.99
C GLU A 83 -22.05 6.21 -12.45
N GLY A 84 -21.83 5.08 -13.13
CA GLY A 84 -22.43 3.79 -12.77
C GLY A 84 -21.70 2.99 -11.69
N ILE A 85 -20.48 3.37 -11.30
CA ILE A 85 -19.70 2.63 -10.29
C ILE A 85 -19.80 3.33 -8.94
N SER A 86 -20.66 2.79 -8.08
CA SER A 86 -20.83 3.27 -6.71
C SER A 86 -19.57 3.05 -5.85
N ARG A 87 -19.46 3.78 -4.73
CA ARG A 87 -18.37 3.59 -3.74
C ARG A 87 -18.37 2.19 -3.14
N GLU A 88 -19.54 1.63 -2.85
CA GLU A 88 -19.67 0.24 -2.39
C GLU A 88 -19.12 -0.73 -3.44
N ARG A 89 -19.42 -0.50 -4.72
CA ARG A 89 -18.89 -1.34 -5.80
C ARG A 89 -17.37 -1.25 -5.89
N GLN A 90 -16.78 -0.08 -5.68
CA GLN A 90 -15.32 0.07 -5.60
C GLN A 90 -14.73 -0.74 -4.45
N ALA A 91 -15.36 -0.72 -3.27
CA ALA A 91 -14.90 -1.51 -2.12
C ALA A 91 -14.88 -3.02 -2.44
N VAL A 92 -15.95 -3.53 -3.07
CA VAL A 92 -16.04 -4.93 -3.50
C VAL A 92 -14.94 -5.28 -4.51
N LEU A 93 -14.66 -4.41 -5.47
CA LEU A 93 -13.61 -4.63 -6.49
C LEU A 93 -12.20 -4.61 -5.89
N ILE A 94 -11.99 -3.85 -4.81
CA ILE A 94 -10.72 -3.81 -4.08
C ILE A 94 -10.53 -5.09 -3.24
N GLU A 95 -11.62 -5.60 -2.65
CA GLU A 95 -11.60 -6.86 -1.92
C GLU A 95 -11.40 -8.06 -2.87
N SER A 96 -12.02 -8.05 -4.07
CA SER A 96 -11.83 -9.10 -5.08
C SER A 96 -10.46 -9.06 -5.77
N GLY A 97 -9.74 -7.94 -5.63
CA GLY A 97 -8.44 -7.74 -6.27
C GLY A 97 -8.53 -7.33 -7.74
N GLU A 98 -9.72 -6.98 -8.24
CA GLU A 98 -9.91 -6.44 -9.59
C GLU A 98 -9.48 -4.96 -9.69
N LEU A 99 -9.52 -4.24 -8.58
CA LEU A 99 -9.12 -2.84 -8.47
C LEU A 99 -8.04 -2.67 -7.39
N LYS A 100 -6.89 -2.10 -7.76
CA LYS A 100 -5.81 -1.77 -6.83
C LYS A 100 -5.89 -0.31 -6.41
N ILE A 101 -5.49 -0.04 -5.18
CA ILE A 101 -5.38 1.33 -4.66
C ILE A 101 -3.97 1.84 -4.94
N VAL A 102 -3.87 3.06 -5.44
CA VAL A 102 -2.60 3.78 -5.61
C VAL A 102 -2.61 4.95 -4.63
N VAL A 103 -1.58 5.06 -3.80
CA VAL A 103 -1.49 6.13 -2.79
C VAL A 103 -0.17 6.87 -2.96
N GLN A 104 -0.24 8.19 -3.02
CA GLN A 104 0.95 9.03 -2.92
C GLN A 104 1.53 8.91 -1.51
N THR A 105 2.79 8.53 -1.40
CA THR A 105 3.51 8.40 -0.13
C THR A 105 4.29 9.66 0.22
N GLN A 106 4.36 10.62 -0.70
CA GLN A 106 5.02 11.90 -0.53
C GLN A 106 4.01 13.07 -0.60
N GLY A 107 4.28 14.14 0.16
CA GLY A 107 3.46 15.36 0.19
C GLY A 107 2.60 15.53 1.45
N ALA A 108 2.14 16.76 1.69
CA ALA A 108 1.39 17.12 2.91
C ALA A 108 -0.07 16.60 2.93
N LYS A 109 -0.63 16.27 1.76
CA LYS A 109 -1.98 15.71 1.60
C LYS A 109 -1.92 14.58 0.58
N PRO A 110 -1.59 13.35 1.00
CA PRO A 110 -1.47 12.22 0.10
C PRO A 110 -2.80 11.95 -0.61
N ILE A 111 -2.76 11.91 -1.93
CA ILE A 111 -3.92 11.59 -2.77
C ILE A 111 -3.96 10.08 -2.98
N ALA A 112 -5.15 9.51 -2.85
CA ALA A 112 -5.42 8.11 -3.17
C ALA A 112 -6.27 8.04 -4.45
N SER A 113 -5.86 7.16 -5.36
CA SER A 113 -6.57 6.83 -6.58
C SER A 113 -6.63 5.31 -6.72
N SER A 114 -7.03 4.82 -7.89
CA SER A 114 -7.08 3.39 -8.17
C SER A 114 -6.68 3.04 -9.58
N MET A 115 -6.36 1.76 -9.78
CA MET A 115 -5.96 1.20 -11.06
C MET A 115 -6.57 -0.20 -11.22
N TRP A 116 -7.24 -0.44 -12.33
CA TRP A 116 -7.70 -1.76 -12.73
C TRP A 116 -6.52 -2.72 -12.87
N VAL A 117 -6.72 -3.97 -12.45
CA VAL A 117 -5.70 -5.02 -12.60
C VAL A 117 -5.67 -5.58 -14.01
N ASP A 118 -6.85 -5.71 -14.62
CA ASP A 118 -7.00 -6.20 -15.99
C ASP A 118 -7.25 -5.03 -16.95
N ASP A 119 -6.32 -4.86 -17.87
CA ASP A 119 -6.34 -3.81 -18.89
C ASP A 119 -7.21 -4.14 -20.10
N SER A 120 -7.78 -5.34 -20.20
CA SER A 120 -8.71 -5.71 -21.28
C SER A 120 -10.15 -5.28 -21.02
N ARG A 121 -10.46 -4.91 -19.77
CA ARG A 121 -11.80 -4.48 -19.33
C ARG A 121 -12.31 -3.26 -20.08
N GLU A 122 -13.62 -3.19 -20.30
CA GLU A 122 -14.27 -2.03 -20.92
C GLU A 122 -14.01 -0.76 -20.12
N GLU A 123 -14.11 -0.83 -18.78
CA GLU A 123 -13.82 0.31 -17.91
C GLU A 123 -12.38 0.77 -18.10
N ALA A 124 -11.42 -0.15 -18.19
CA ALA A 124 -10.01 0.18 -18.43
C ALA A 124 -9.75 0.87 -19.78
N GLN A 125 -10.68 0.78 -20.75
CA GLN A 125 -10.57 1.48 -22.02
C GLN A 125 -11.06 2.94 -21.97
N ASN A 126 -11.72 3.36 -20.88
CA ASN A 126 -12.28 4.71 -20.76
C ASN A 126 -11.16 5.78 -20.94
N PRO A 127 -11.31 6.76 -21.86
CA PRO A 127 -10.27 7.75 -22.13
C PRO A 127 -9.86 8.58 -20.91
N THR A 128 -10.80 8.91 -20.03
CA THR A 128 -10.54 9.66 -18.80
C THR A 128 -9.79 8.79 -17.79
N TYR A 129 -10.17 7.51 -17.68
CA TYR A 129 -9.42 6.56 -16.86
C TYR A 129 -7.99 6.36 -17.38
N ARG A 130 -7.77 6.24 -18.69
CA ARG A 130 -6.43 6.09 -19.26
C ARG A 130 -5.52 7.28 -18.90
N LYS A 131 -6.06 8.49 -18.81
CA LYS A 131 -5.32 9.67 -18.31
C LYS A 131 -4.95 9.52 -16.84
N LEU A 132 -5.90 9.12 -15.98
CA LEU A 132 -5.63 8.83 -14.56
C LEU A 132 -4.55 7.75 -14.41
N LYS A 133 -4.66 6.65 -15.17
CA LYS A 133 -3.70 5.55 -15.16
C LYS A 133 -2.30 6.03 -15.56
N ALA A 134 -2.18 6.85 -16.60
CA ALA A 134 -0.90 7.40 -17.02
C ALA A 134 -0.25 8.29 -15.93
N ILE A 135 -1.05 9.07 -15.20
CA ILE A 135 -0.57 9.85 -14.04
C ILE A 135 -0.08 8.90 -12.94
N ASN A 136 -0.89 7.91 -12.55
CA ASN A 136 -0.54 6.94 -11.53
C ASN A 136 0.76 6.20 -11.86
N LEU A 137 0.91 5.70 -13.09
CA LEU A 137 2.11 4.99 -13.52
C LEU A 137 3.36 5.88 -13.43
N LYS A 138 3.26 7.13 -13.89
CA LYS A 138 4.35 8.10 -13.79
C LYS A 138 4.75 8.37 -12.34
N GLU A 139 3.78 8.54 -11.44
CA GLU A 139 4.05 8.78 -10.01
C GLU A 139 4.67 7.56 -9.32
N ILE A 140 4.28 6.35 -9.74
CA ILE A 140 4.88 5.09 -9.26
C ILE A 140 6.33 4.99 -9.74
N GLU A 141 6.61 5.25 -11.02
CA GLU A 141 7.97 5.26 -11.58
C GLU A 141 8.88 6.29 -10.89
N GLN A 142 8.31 7.42 -10.48
CA GLN A 142 9.03 8.46 -9.73
C GLN A 142 9.22 8.14 -8.24
N GLY A 143 8.64 7.04 -7.73
CA GLY A 143 8.68 6.69 -6.30
C GLY A 143 7.85 7.63 -5.41
N ILE A 144 6.95 8.40 -6.00
CA ILE A 144 6.05 9.34 -5.32
C ILE A 144 4.79 8.61 -4.85
N ALA A 145 4.36 7.60 -5.61
CA ALA A 145 3.19 6.79 -5.32
C ALA A 145 3.53 5.30 -5.22
N ARG A 146 2.73 4.58 -4.45
CA ARG A 146 2.82 3.13 -4.24
C ARG A 146 1.48 2.48 -4.54
N VAL A 147 1.55 1.29 -5.11
CA VAL A 147 0.40 0.39 -5.25
C VAL A 147 0.25 -0.42 -3.97
N ILE A 148 -0.91 -0.36 -3.34
CA ILE A 148 -1.24 -1.18 -2.17
C ILE A 148 -1.49 -2.61 -2.62
N ILE A 149 -0.86 -3.57 -1.93
CA ILE A 149 -0.97 -5.01 -2.19
C ILE A 149 -2.02 -5.64 -1.26
#